data_AF-A0AAP0EXE2-F1
#
_entry.id   AF-A0AAP0EXE2-F1
#
_cell.length_a   1.000
_cell.length_b   1.000
_cell.length_c   1.000
_cell.angle_alpha   90.00
_cell.angle_beta   90.00
_cell.angle_gamma   90.00
#
_symmetry.space_group_name_H-M   'P 1'
#
loop_
_entity.id
_entity.type
_entity.pdbx_description
1 polymer ?
#
loop_
_entity_poly.entity_id
_entity_poly.type
_entity_poly.pdbx_seq_one_letter_code
_entity_poly.pdbx_strand_id
1 'polypeptide(L)'
;MEGSESQRDIREIKKALLKASFEGNVIALADLLEKHPLLLDMPITFSCETPLHIAITGGHDEFAKVILSKKPGLASEFDSEGSSPLQLACASKNIEMVKLLLTAAPDICLHKDGYGLPPLHLAVMKGNRVDILKELLQCMPQAIDIVLDGGETILHLCVNHNRLEELELLLQWLDDHHHEVSINSADDRRHTVLHLAVAKKQIQIIKLLLAHGVEVNALNQNGLTALDILTQSTVRDLRDMDMLEVLEGAGGLRARGGNVNNITNDARHLVVEVKDNPLGINQNIRRRRSKTGRGGEPASGKYEKDLKQKLNVMMVVASLIAGIGFQAALNPPSGLIKKPSEEGKQHTVKDAFAPSSSTIDTTDNYYYSLYMFSNAIGVLGSLLVILLVMGGLPFNGPRFVWFMKILMCGSITAMGLTYQAAIFSYSDSDDQASPPVFQMWLGLVQGVVLLHVTRFILLFLEKKGGNKRIFLWFWCPIAFTVWVFLFIYGGD
;
A
#
# COMPACT_ATOMS: atom_id res chain seq x y z
N MET A 1 -17.02 -38.80 -52.55
CA MET A 1 -16.63 -37.37 -52.57
C MET A 1 -17.61 -36.53 -51.75
N GLU A 2 -18.93 -36.81 -51.80
CA GLU A 2 -19.98 -36.12 -51.02
C GLU A 2 -19.73 -36.06 -49.49
N GLY A 3 -19.21 -37.13 -48.87
CA GLY A 3 -18.91 -37.12 -47.43
C GLY A 3 -17.79 -36.14 -47.01
N SER A 4 -16.92 -35.74 -47.95
CA SER A 4 -15.84 -34.77 -47.67
C SER A 4 -16.28 -33.31 -47.83
N GLU A 5 -17.35 -33.08 -48.61
CA GLU A 5 -17.88 -31.75 -48.91
C GLU A 5 -18.84 -31.30 -47.80
N SER A 6 -19.74 -32.19 -47.36
CA SER A 6 -20.60 -31.97 -46.18
C SER A 6 -19.79 -31.71 -44.89
N GLN A 7 -18.67 -32.41 -44.70
CA GLN A 7 -17.79 -32.16 -43.55
C GLN A 7 -17.06 -30.81 -43.63
N ARG A 8 -16.74 -30.33 -44.84
CA ARG A 8 -16.14 -29.00 -45.04
C ARG A 8 -17.15 -27.90 -44.71
N ASP A 9 -18.40 -28.05 -45.15
CA ASP A 9 -19.45 -27.07 -44.89
C ASP A 9 -19.73 -26.93 -43.39
N ILE A 10 -19.85 -28.06 -42.67
CA ILE A 10 -20.01 -28.07 -41.21
C ILE A 10 -18.84 -27.37 -40.52
N ARG A 11 -17.61 -27.58 -41.00
CA ARG A 11 -16.41 -26.95 -40.43
C ARG A 11 -16.41 -25.43 -40.63
N GLU A 12 -16.85 -24.95 -41.78
CA GLU A 12 -16.93 -23.50 -42.06
C GLU A 12 -18.05 -22.84 -41.24
N ILE A 13 -19.21 -23.49 -41.08
CA ILE A 13 -20.30 -22.98 -40.23
C ILE A 13 -19.84 -22.88 -38.76
N LYS A 14 -19.12 -23.89 -38.25
CA LYS A 14 -18.54 -23.85 -36.88
C LYS A 14 -17.55 -22.71 -36.71
N LYS A 15 -16.68 -22.46 -37.71
CA LYS A 15 -15.76 -21.29 -37.70
C LYS A 15 -16.52 -19.97 -37.71
N ALA A 16 -17.62 -19.87 -38.45
CA ALA A 16 -18.44 -18.67 -38.49
C ALA A 16 -19.09 -18.39 -37.13
N LEU A 17 -19.64 -19.40 -36.46
CA LEU A 17 -20.16 -19.29 -35.09
C LEU A 17 -19.06 -18.87 -34.11
N LEU A 18 -17.87 -19.49 -34.22
CA LEU A 18 -16.73 -19.16 -33.39
C LEU A 18 -16.33 -17.68 -33.55
N LYS A 19 -16.24 -17.22 -34.80
CA LYS A 19 -15.96 -15.82 -35.13
C LYS A 19 -17.02 -14.88 -34.54
N ALA A 20 -18.30 -15.19 -34.74
CA ALA A 20 -19.40 -14.40 -34.18
C ALA A 20 -19.34 -14.34 -32.65
N SER A 21 -18.94 -15.44 -31.99
CA SER A 21 -18.77 -15.52 -30.54
C SER A 21 -17.60 -14.67 -30.03
N PHE A 22 -16.46 -14.69 -30.73
CA PHE A 22 -15.33 -13.82 -30.40
C PHE A 22 -15.63 -12.34 -30.61
N GLU A 23 -16.43 -12.01 -31.61
CA GLU A 23 -16.83 -10.64 -31.93
C GLU A 23 -18.03 -10.14 -31.11
N GLY A 24 -18.78 -11.04 -30.47
CA GLY A 24 -20.03 -10.73 -29.78
C GLY A 24 -21.16 -10.32 -30.73
N ASN A 25 -21.11 -10.76 -31.99
CA ASN A 25 -22.03 -10.31 -33.03
C ASN A 25 -23.37 -11.06 -32.98
N VAL A 26 -24.35 -10.47 -32.28
CA VAL A 26 -25.69 -11.04 -32.10
C VAL A 26 -26.44 -11.22 -33.42
N ILE A 27 -26.25 -10.32 -34.39
CA ILE A 27 -26.91 -10.39 -35.70
C ILE A 27 -26.39 -11.60 -36.48
N ALA A 28 -25.06 -11.75 -36.54
CA ALA A 28 -24.45 -12.91 -37.20
C ALA A 28 -24.85 -14.23 -36.53
N LEU A 29 -25.01 -14.25 -35.21
CA LEU A 29 -25.54 -15.41 -34.50
C LEU A 29 -26.99 -15.70 -34.91
N ALA A 30 -27.86 -14.69 -34.95
CA ALA A 30 -29.25 -14.86 -35.36
C ALA A 30 -29.35 -15.45 -36.77
N ASP A 31 -28.60 -14.90 -37.73
CA ASP A 31 -28.55 -15.38 -39.13
C ASP A 31 -28.06 -16.84 -39.22
N LEU A 32 -27.06 -17.21 -38.40
CA LEU A 32 -26.53 -18.58 -38.36
C LEU A 32 -27.53 -19.57 -37.77
N LEU A 33 -28.25 -19.18 -36.70
CA LEU A 33 -29.25 -20.03 -36.06
C LEU A 33 -30.53 -20.17 -36.89
N GLU A 34 -30.89 -19.16 -37.68
CA GLU A 34 -32.01 -19.26 -38.64
C GLU A 34 -31.71 -20.30 -39.72
N LYS A 35 -30.49 -20.29 -40.27
CA LYS A 35 -30.05 -21.25 -41.29
C LYS A 35 -29.79 -22.64 -40.71
N HIS A 36 -29.31 -22.72 -39.47
CA HIS A 36 -28.91 -23.95 -38.81
C HIS A 36 -29.40 -24.00 -37.35
N PRO A 37 -30.65 -24.42 -37.10
CA PRO A 37 -31.25 -24.38 -35.75
C PRO A 37 -30.52 -25.25 -34.70
N LEU A 38 -29.91 -26.37 -35.13
CA LEU A 38 -29.19 -27.30 -34.25
C LEU A 38 -27.70 -26.95 -34.11
N LEU A 39 -27.27 -25.77 -34.57
CA LEU A 39 -25.85 -25.40 -34.59
C LEU A 39 -25.22 -25.37 -33.19
N LEU A 40 -25.99 -24.99 -32.16
CA LEU A 40 -25.53 -24.95 -30.78
C LEU A 40 -25.43 -26.34 -30.11
N ASP A 41 -26.01 -27.37 -30.72
CA ASP A 41 -25.92 -28.77 -30.24
C ASP A 41 -24.61 -29.43 -30.69
N MET A 42 -23.93 -28.82 -31.65
CA MET A 42 -22.75 -29.39 -32.27
C MET A 42 -21.50 -29.02 -31.47
N PRO A 43 -20.58 -29.97 -31.21
CA PRO A 43 -19.29 -29.65 -30.58
C PRO A 43 -18.45 -28.79 -31.52
N ILE A 44 -18.00 -27.63 -31.07
CA ILE A 44 -17.50 -26.56 -31.95
C ILE A 44 -16.01 -26.70 -32.23
N THR A 45 -15.26 -27.27 -31.29
CA THR A 45 -13.81 -27.39 -31.35
C THR A 45 -13.31 -28.72 -30.74
N PHE A 46 -12.04 -29.05 -31.01
CA PHE A 46 -11.32 -30.14 -30.32
C PHE A 46 -10.89 -29.74 -28.89
N SER A 47 -10.85 -28.44 -28.60
CA SER A 47 -10.88 -27.89 -27.24
C SER A 47 -12.34 -27.79 -26.80
N CYS A 48 -12.72 -28.24 -25.61
CA CYS A 48 -14.13 -28.29 -25.15
C CYS A 48 -14.81 -26.91 -24.95
N GLU A 49 -14.34 -25.84 -25.59
CA GLU A 49 -14.81 -24.47 -25.39
C GLU A 49 -16.12 -24.21 -26.17
N THR A 50 -17.20 -23.92 -25.46
CA THR A 50 -18.52 -23.61 -26.07
C THR A 50 -18.62 -22.12 -26.46
N PRO A 51 -19.57 -21.71 -27.33
CA PRO A 51 -19.79 -20.30 -27.68
C PRO A 51 -20.05 -19.44 -26.44
N LEU A 52 -20.69 -20.05 -25.44
CA LEU A 52 -21.02 -19.39 -24.19
C LEU A 52 -19.76 -19.07 -23.38
N HIS A 53 -18.79 -19.99 -23.29
CA HIS A 53 -17.50 -19.73 -22.63
C HIS A 53 -16.77 -18.55 -23.29
N ILE A 54 -16.74 -18.53 -24.63
CA ILE A 54 -16.09 -17.47 -25.42
C ILE A 54 -16.80 -16.14 -25.23
N ALA A 55 -18.13 -16.13 -25.25
CA ALA A 55 -18.92 -14.93 -25.06
C ALA A 55 -18.72 -14.33 -23.67
N ILE A 56 -18.77 -15.15 -22.60
CA ILE A 56 -18.55 -14.71 -21.22
C ILE A 56 -17.12 -14.20 -21.02
N THR A 57 -16.13 -14.94 -21.53
CA THR A 57 -14.72 -14.51 -21.46
C THR A 57 -14.47 -13.22 -22.24
N GLY A 58 -15.18 -13.03 -23.35
CA GLY A 58 -15.17 -11.82 -24.17
C GLY A 58 -15.92 -10.63 -23.56
N GLY A 59 -16.76 -10.85 -22.54
CA GLY A 59 -17.66 -9.83 -21.99
C GLY A 59 -18.83 -9.48 -22.91
N HIS A 60 -19.24 -10.42 -23.78
CA HIS A 60 -20.31 -10.25 -24.76
C HIS A 60 -21.65 -10.67 -24.17
N ASP A 61 -22.14 -9.89 -23.20
CA ASP A 61 -23.28 -10.27 -22.35
C ASP A 61 -24.57 -10.50 -23.15
N GLU A 62 -24.88 -9.65 -24.11
CA GLU A 62 -26.07 -9.78 -24.97
C GLU A 62 -25.99 -11.04 -25.86
N PHE A 63 -24.79 -11.36 -26.34
CA PHE A 63 -24.55 -12.57 -27.12
C PHE A 63 -24.75 -13.83 -26.25
N ALA A 64 -24.21 -13.82 -25.03
CA ALA A 64 -24.39 -14.89 -24.06
C ALA A 64 -25.86 -15.05 -23.63
N LYS A 65 -26.58 -13.94 -23.41
CA LYS A 65 -28.03 -13.94 -23.13
C LYS A 65 -28.82 -14.62 -24.25
N VAL A 66 -28.53 -14.29 -25.51
CA VAL A 66 -29.19 -14.92 -26.67
C VAL A 66 -28.88 -16.42 -26.72
N ILE A 67 -27.64 -16.83 -26.52
CA ILE A 67 -27.27 -18.25 -26.46
C ILE A 67 -28.06 -18.98 -25.36
N LEU A 68 -28.07 -18.46 -24.14
CA LEU A 68 -28.77 -19.07 -23.00
C LEU A 68 -30.27 -19.17 -23.23
N SER A 69 -30.87 -18.17 -23.90
CA SER A 69 -32.29 -18.19 -24.27
C SER A 69 -32.65 -19.29 -25.27
N LYS A 70 -31.70 -19.66 -26.15
CA LYS A 70 -31.90 -20.67 -27.20
C LYS A 70 -31.51 -22.08 -26.74
N LYS A 71 -30.43 -22.19 -25.96
CA LYS A 71 -29.90 -23.47 -25.45
C LYS A 71 -29.36 -23.29 -24.03
N PRO A 72 -30.24 -23.32 -23.00
CA PRO A 72 -29.83 -23.13 -21.61
C PRO A 72 -28.88 -24.22 -21.11
N GLY A 73 -28.95 -25.44 -21.66
CA GLY A 73 -28.05 -26.54 -21.29
C GLY A 73 -26.57 -26.27 -21.54
N LEU A 74 -26.21 -25.25 -22.33
CA LEU A 74 -24.81 -24.81 -22.44
C LEU A 74 -24.27 -24.21 -21.15
N ALA A 75 -25.13 -23.81 -20.21
CA ALA A 75 -24.73 -23.31 -18.90
C ALA A 75 -23.97 -24.37 -18.08
N SER A 76 -24.29 -25.66 -18.27
CA SER A 76 -23.70 -26.82 -17.56
C SER A 76 -22.55 -27.52 -18.27
N GLU A 77 -22.12 -27.00 -19.41
CA GLU A 77 -20.95 -27.54 -20.11
C GLU A 77 -19.66 -27.04 -19.47
N PHE A 78 -18.56 -27.78 -19.66
CA PHE A 78 -17.24 -27.42 -19.15
C PHE A 78 -16.27 -27.16 -20.30
N ASP A 79 -15.40 -26.17 -20.15
CA ASP A 79 -14.32 -25.92 -21.09
C ASP A 79 -13.15 -26.90 -20.94
N SER A 80 -12.07 -26.66 -21.69
CA SER A 80 -10.86 -27.49 -21.65
C SER A 80 -10.10 -27.44 -20.32
N GLU A 81 -10.34 -26.43 -19.48
CA GLU A 81 -9.75 -26.31 -18.14
C GLU A 81 -10.70 -26.89 -17.07
N GLY A 82 -11.83 -27.47 -17.47
CA GLY A 82 -12.87 -27.94 -16.57
C GLY A 82 -13.67 -26.80 -15.93
N SER A 83 -13.54 -25.58 -16.43
CA SER A 83 -14.31 -24.43 -15.93
C SER A 83 -15.69 -24.41 -16.56
N SER A 84 -16.69 -24.16 -15.73
CA SER A 84 -18.06 -23.86 -16.15
C SER A 84 -18.22 -22.40 -16.57
N PRO A 85 -19.26 -22.08 -17.36
CA PRO A 85 -19.69 -20.71 -17.63
C PRO A 85 -19.87 -19.87 -16.36
N LEU A 86 -20.42 -20.47 -15.30
CA LEU A 86 -20.63 -19.80 -14.01
C LEU A 86 -19.30 -19.40 -13.35
N GLN A 87 -18.29 -20.26 -13.37
CA GLN A 87 -16.96 -19.94 -12.83
C GLN A 87 -16.30 -18.80 -13.62
N LEU A 88 -16.39 -18.82 -14.96
CA LEU A 88 -15.91 -17.72 -15.79
C LEU A 88 -16.62 -16.40 -15.47
N ALA A 89 -17.95 -16.45 -15.29
CA ALA A 89 -18.74 -15.28 -14.89
C ALA A 89 -18.39 -14.78 -13.48
N CYS A 90 -18.13 -15.67 -12.52
CA CYS A 90 -17.68 -15.31 -11.16
C CYS A 90 -16.28 -14.69 -11.16
N ALA A 91 -15.41 -15.11 -12.09
CA ALA A 91 -14.11 -14.46 -12.30
C ALA A 91 -14.26 -13.04 -12.91
N SER A 92 -15.30 -12.84 -13.72
CA SER A 92 -15.70 -11.53 -14.23
C SER A 92 -16.35 -10.66 -13.14
N LYS A 93 -16.72 -9.40 -13.46
CA LYS A 93 -17.49 -8.51 -12.56
C LYS A 93 -18.99 -8.49 -12.90
N ASN A 94 -19.45 -9.36 -13.78
CA ASN A 94 -20.80 -9.31 -14.30
C ASN A 94 -21.78 -10.12 -13.43
N ILE A 95 -22.45 -9.42 -12.51
CA ILE A 95 -23.46 -10.00 -11.62
C ILE A 95 -24.70 -10.46 -12.40
N GLU A 96 -25.13 -9.74 -13.45
CA GLU A 96 -26.29 -10.14 -14.25
C GLU A 96 -26.08 -11.49 -14.93
N MET A 97 -24.89 -11.71 -15.48
CA MET A 97 -24.54 -12.99 -16.09
C MET A 97 -24.53 -14.12 -15.05
N VAL A 98 -24.02 -13.87 -13.85
CA VAL A 98 -24.08 -14.84 -12.74
C VAL A 98 -25.54 -15.21 -12.45
N LYS A 99 -26.43 -14.23 -12.28
CA LYS A 99 -27.87 -14.49 -12.01
C LYS A 99 -28.52 -15.34 -13.10
N LEU A 100 -28.24 -15.03 -14.36
CA LEU A 100 -28.77 -15.78 -15.50
C LEU A 100 -28.28 -17.23 -15.51
N LEU A 101 -26.99 -17.43 -15.24
CA LEU A 101 -26.39 -18.77 -15.19
C LEU A 101 -26.90 -19.58 -14.01
N LEU A 102 -27.08 -18.96 -12.85
CA LEU A 102 -27.70 -19.60 -11.67
C LEU A 102 -29.15 -20.01 -11.93
N THR A 103 -29.89 -19.21 -12.68
CA THR A 103 -31.26 -19.54 -13.08
C THR A 103 -31.28 -20.71 -14.07
N ALA A 104 -30.29 -20.78 -14.97
CA ALA A 104 -30.20 -21.82 -15.99
C ALA A 104 -29.68 -23.17 -15.45
N ALA A 105 -28.72 -23.14 -14.52
CA ALA A 105 -28.07 -24.34 -13.99
C ALA A 105 -27.52 -24.10 -12.56
N PRO A 106 -28.37 -24.17 -11.53
CA PRO A 106 -27.98 -23.88 -10.14
C PRO A 106 -26.99 -24.91 -9.56
N ASP A 107 -27.07 -26.17 -9.99
CA ASP A 107 -26.23 -27.27 -9.46
C ASP A 107 -24.72 -27.05 -9.69
N ILE A 108 -24.35 -26.18 -10.64
CA ILE A 108 -22.96 -25.85 -10.97
C ILE A 108 -22.26 -25.14 -9.80
N CYS A 109 -23.01 -24.53 -8.88
CA CYS A 109 -22.45 -23.92 -7.66
C CYS A 109 -21.57 -24.87 -6.84
N LEU A 110 -21.79 -26.19 -6.94
CA LEU A 110 -21.05 -27.20 -6.21
C LEU A 110 -19.89 -27.82 -7.02
N HIS A 111 -19.82 -27.54 -8.32
CA HIS A 111 -18.80 -28.13 -9.19
C HIS A 111 -17.43 -27.50 -8.97
N LYS A 112 -16.38 -28.32 -8.99
CA LYS A 112 -14.98 -27.88 -8.87
C LYS A 112 -14.35 -27.83 -10.26
N ASP A 113 -13.66 -26.73 -10.60
CA ASP A 113 -12.90 -26.65 -11.85
C ASP A 113 -11.68 -27.59 -11.85
N GLY A 114 -10.87 -27.56 -12.92
CA GLY A 114 -9.62 -28.31 -13.00
C GLY A 114 -8.57 -27.96 -11.92
N TYR A 115 -8.78 -26.89 -11.16
CA TYR A 115 -7.96 -26.50 -10.00
C TYR A 115 -8.60 -26.88 -8.66
N GLY A 116 -9.74 -27.58 -8.67
CA GLY A 116 -10.45 -27.97 -7.46
C GLY A 116 -11.32 -26.86 -6.86
N LEU A 117 -11.51 -25.72 -7.55
CA LEU A 117 -12.17 -24.53 -7.00
C LEU A 117 -13.66 -24.47 -7.39
N PRO A 118 -14.58 -24.40 -6.43
CA PRO A 118 -15.98 -24.07 -6.70
C PRO A 118 -16.16 -22.60 -7.08
N PRO A 119 -17.27 -22.23 -7.75
CA PRO A 119 -17.58 -20.84 -8.10
C PRO A 119 -17.48 -19.85 -6.92
N LEU A 120 -17.99 -20.24 -5.75
CA LEU A 120 -17.99 -19.41 -4.54
C LEU A 120 -16.56 -19.10 -4.06
N HIS A 121 -15.68 -20.10 -4.07
CA HIS A 121 -14.27 -19.94 -3.68
C HIS A 121 -13.50 -19.11 -4.70
N LEU A 122 -13.77 -19.32 -6.00
CA LEU A 122 -13.16 -18.54 -7.08
C LEU A 122 -13.51 -17.04 -6.95
N ALA A 123 -14.77 -16.72 -6.59
CA ALA A 123 -15.20 -15.33 -6.38
C ALA A 123 -14.42 -14.66 -5.23
N VAL A 124 -14.18 -15.37 -4.12
CA VAL A 124 -13.34 -14.89 -2.99
C VAL A 124 -11.90 -14.64 -3.45
N MET A 125 -11.28 -15.57 -4.17
CA MET A 125 -9.90 -15.43 -4.64
C MET A 125 -9.73 -14.19 -5.53
N LYS A 126 -10.71 -13.91 -6.41
CA LYS A 126 -10.69 -12.73 -7.28
C LYS A 126 -10.94 -11.43 -6.54
N GLY A 127 -11.79 -11.47 -5.51
CA GLY A 127 -12.09 -10.38 -4.59
C GLY A 127 -12.77 -9.17 -5.21
N ASN A 128 -13.29 -8.30 -4.33
CA ASN A 128 -14.22 -7.21 -4.65
C ASN A 128 -15.43 -7.78 -5.41
N ARG A 129 -16.02 -8.86 -4.87
CA ARG A 129 -17.14 -9.61 -5.47
C ARG A 129 -18.24 -9.94 -4.46
N VAL A 130 -18.40 -9.11 -3.42
CA VAL A 130 -19.38 -9.29 -2.34
C VAL A 130 -20.80 -9.57 -2.88
N ASP A 131 -21.24 -8.86 -3.91
CA ASP A 131 -22.56 -9.07 -4.51
C ASP A 131 -22.69 -10.44 -5.20
N ILE A 132 -21.64 -10.92 -5.89
CA ILE A 132 -21.63 -12.25 -6.49
C ILE A 132 -21.68 -13.32 -5.39
N LEU A 133 -20.93 -13.13 -4.29
CA LEU A 133 -20.98 -14.04 -3.14
C LEU A 133 -22.40 -14.16 -2.59
N LYS A 134 -23.12 -13.04 -2.42
CA LYS A 134 -24.52 -13.04 -1.95
C LYS A 134 -25.40 -13.89 -2.86
N GLU A 135 -25.33 -13.68 -4.17
CA GLU A 135 -26.16 -14.41 -5.13
C GLU A 135 -25.84 -15.91 -5.13
N LEU A 136 -24.56 -16.29 -5.03
CA LEU A 136 -24.13 -17.69 -4.95
C LEU A 136 -24.62 -18.35 -3.65
N LEU A 137 -24.48 -17.67 -2.51
CA LEU A 137 -24.93 -18.19 -1.21
C LEU A 137 -26.46 -18.29 -1.13
N GLN A 138 -27.19 -17.32 -1.68
CA GLN A 138 -28.65 -17.37 -1.76
C GLN A 138 -29.15 -18.51 -2.65
N CYS A 139 -28.45 -18.77 -3.76
CA CYS A 139 -28.82 -19.85 -4.67
C CYS A 139 -28.48 -21.22 -4.09
N MET A 140 -27.25 -21.39 -3.57
CA MET A 140 -26.74 -22.67 -3.06
C MET A 140 -25.91 -22.46 -1.78
N PRO A 141 -26.56 -22.39 -0.59
CA PRO A 141 -25.88 -22.16 0.69
C PRO A 141 -24.81 -23.21 1.01
N GLN A 142 -25.04 -24.47 0.62
CA GLN A 142 -24.14 -25.60 0.85
C GLN A 142 -22.76 -25.45 0.17
N ALA A 143 -22.62 -24.53 -0.80
CA ALA A 143 -21.33 -24.27 -1.44
C ALA A 143 -20.27 -23.72 -0.47
N ILE A 144 -20.69 -23.16 0.67
CA ILE A 144 -19.80 -22.66 1.73
C ILE A 144 -19.07 -23.81 2.45
N ASP A 145 -19.68 -25.00 2.51
CA ASP A 145 -19.17 -26.16 3.25
C ASP A 145 -18.13 -26.97 2.45
N ILE A 146 -17.90 -26.59 1.18
CA ILE A 146 -16.92 -27.28 0.35
C ILE A 146 -15.51 -26.98 0.86
N VAL A 147 -14.78 -28.02 1.22
CA VAL A 147 -13.36 -27.94 1.61
C VAL A 147 -12.48 -28.19 0.39
N LEU A 148 -11.41 -27.41 0.28
CA LEU A 148 -10.39 -27.51 -0.76
C LEU A 148 -9.28 -28.49 -0.38
N ASP A 149 -8.41 -28.77 -1.34
CA ASP A 149 -7.20 -29.56 -1.10
C ASP A 149 -6.34 -28.89 -0.01
N GLY A 150 -5.84 -29.68 0.94
CA GLY A 150 -5.13 -29.15 2.11
C GLY A 150 -6.03 -28.79 3.29
N GLY A 151 -7.33 -29.10 3.23
CA GLY A 151 -8.28 -28.85 4.32
C GLY A 151 -8.72 -27.39 4.42
N GLU A 152 -8.38 -26.55 3.44
CA GLU A 152 -8.70 -25.12 3.47
C GLU A 152 -10.20 -24.89 3.23
N THR A 153 -10.84 -24.19 4.18
CA THR A 153 -12.21 -23.68 4.01
C THR A 153 -12.22 -22.33 3.29
N ILE A 154 -13.38 -21.88 2.85
CA ILE A 154 -13.53 -20.55 2.25
C ILE A 154 -13.04 -19.40 3.15
N LEU A 155 -13.15 -19.54 4.48
CA LEU A 155 -12.65 -18.54 5.42
C LEU A 155 -11.11 -18.46 5.39
N HIS A 156 -10.42 -19.58 5.21
CA HIS A 156 -8.96 -19.61 5.01
C HIS A 156 -8.57 -18.84 3.75
N LEU A 157 -9.32 -19.01 2.65
CA LEU A 157 -9.08 -18.25 1.42
C LEU A 157 -9.25 -16.74 1.61
N CYS A 158 -10.28 -16.32 2.35
CA CYS A 158 -10.49 -14.90 2.65
C CYS A 158 -9.28 -14.29 3.37
N VAL A 159 -8.73 -15.00 4.36
CA VAL A 159 -7.52 -14.56 5.07
C VAL A 159 -6.30 -14.61 4.16
N ASN A 160 -6.11 -15.67 3.39
CA ASN A 160 -4.97 -15.84 2.49
C ASN A 160 -4.87 -14.71 1.45
N HIS A 161 -6.02 -14.26 0.93
CA HIS A 161 -6.14 -13.18 -0.05
C HIS A 161 -6.48 -11.80 0.55
N ASN A 162 -6.53 -11.66 1.88
CA ASN A 162 -6.83 -10.42 2.60
C ASN A 162 -8.17 -9.78 2.17
N ARG A 163 -9.23 -10.60 2.11
CA ARG A 163 -10.59 -10.26 1.68
C ARG A 163 -11.46 -9.96 2.90
N LEU A 164 -11.30 -8.76 3.47
CA LEU A 164 -11.97 -8.37 4.71
C LEU A 164 -13.50 -8.30 4.55
N GLU A 165 -13.99 -7.65 3.49
CA GLU A 165 -15.42 -7.45 3.26
C GLU A 165 -16.13 -8.78 2.96
N GLU A 166 -15.52 -9.64 2.14
CA GLU A 166 -16.04 -10.98 1.88
C GLU A 166 -16.00 -11.87 3.13
N LEU A 167 -14.96 -11.76 3.97
CA LEU A 167 -14.89 -12.49 5.23
C LEU A 167 -16.01 -12.06 6.18
N GLU A 168 -16.24 -10.76 6.35
CA GLU A 168 -17.29 -10.22 7.21
C GLU A 168 -18.67 -10.72 6.76
N LEU A 169 -18.94 -10.71 5.45
CA LEU A 169 -20.17 -11.26 4.92
C LEU A 169 -20.34 -12.75 5.20
N LEU A 170 -19.29 -13.54 5.00
CA LEU A 170 -19.34 -14.99 5.21
C LEU A 170 -19.52 -15.34 6.69
N LEU A 171 -18.89 -14.60 7.60
CA LEU A 171 -19.09 -14.80 9.04
C LEU A 171 -20.52 -14.45 9.46
N GLN A 172 -21.07 -13.32 8.99
CA GLN A 172 -22.48 -12.98 9.23
C GLN A 172 -23.42 -14.07 8.70
N TRP A 173 -23.14 -14.61 7.51
CA TRP A 173 -23.92 -15.69 6.93
C TRP A 173 -23.87 -16.98 7.79
N LEU A 174 -22.69 -17.33 8.32
CA LEU A 174 -22.49 -18.49 9.20
C LEU A 174 -23.14 -18.31 10.58
N ASP A 175 -23.25 -17.08 11.09
CA ASP A 175 -23.97 -16.82 12.34
C ASP A 175 -25.48 -17.04 12.18
N ASP A 176 -26.04 -16.70 11.01
CA ASP A 176 -27.46 -16.83 10.71
C ASP A 176 -27.88 -18.27 10.33
N HIS A 177 -26.94 -19.12 9.92
CA HIS A 177 -27.22 -20.45 9.34
C HIS A 177 -26.32 -21.54 9.90
N HIS A 178 -26.88 -22.72 10.20
CA HIS A 178 -26.07 -23.86 10.65
C HIS A 178 -25.34 -24.52 9.48
N HIS A 179 -24.01 -24.47 9.52
CA HIS A 179 -23.09 -25.01 8.52
C HIS A 179 -22.02 -25.89 9.18
N GLU A 180 -21.37 -26.75 8.39
CA GLU A 180 -20.26 -27.59 8.88
C GLU A 180 -18.98 -26.77 9.05
N VAL A 181 -18.79 -25.78 8.18
CA VAL A 181 -17.69 -24.82 8.30
C VAL A 181 -17.94 -23.89 9.48
N SER A 182 -16.93 -23.75 10.34
CA SER A 182 -16.94 -22.85 11.48
C SER A 182 -15.74 -21.90 11.43
N ILE A 183 -15.81 -20.80 12.19
CA ILE A 183 -14.66 -19.88 12.36
C ILE A 183 -13.42 -20.57 12.95
N ASN A 184 -13.60 -21.70 13.64
CA ASN A 184 -12.55 -22.48 14.26
C ASN A 184 -12.11 -23.69 13.43
N SER A 185 -12.68 -23.88 12.23
CA SER A 185 -12.22 -24.90 11.30
C SER A 185 -10.74 -24.71 11.01
N ALA A 186 -10.01 -25.82 10.94
CA ALA A 186 -8.57 -25.82 10.76
C ALA A 186 -8.20 -26.59 9.49
N ASP A 187 -7.16 -26.14 8.81
CA ASP A 187 -6.58 -26.83 7.65
C ASP A 187 -5.90 -28.16 8.04
N ASP A 188 -5.34 -28.89 7.07
CA ASP A 188 -4.66 -30.17 7.32
C ASP A 188 -3.43 -30.06 8.25
N ARG A 189 -2.87 -28.84 8.40
CA ARG A 189 -1.76 -28.51 9.33
C ARG A 189 -2.29 -27.97 10.66
N ARG A 190 -3.60 -28.04 10.87
CA ARG A 190 -4.34 -27.49 12.01
C ARG A 190 -4.17 -25.98 12.18
N HIS A 191 -3.87 -25.23 11.13
CA HIS A 191 -3.96 -23.79 11.18
C HIS A 191 -5.42 -23.37 11.10
N THR A 192 -5.86 -22.60 12.10
CA THR A 192 -7.12 -21.86 12.01
C THR A 192 -6.91 -20.55 11.24
N VAL A 193 -8.01 -19.92 10.83
CA VAL A 193 -7.99 -18.60 10.20
C VAL A 193 -7.29 -17.52 11.04
N LEU A 194 -7.31 -17.65 12.37
CA LEU A 194 -6.57 -16.75 13.27
C LEU A 194 -5.05 -16.93 13.16
N HIS A 195 -4.56 -18.17 13.06
CA HIS A 195 -3.13 -18.44 12.86
C HIS A 195 -2.64 -17.80 11.56
N LEU A 196 -3.41 -17.96 10.47
CA LEU A 196 -3.09 -17.37 9.17
C LEU A 196 -3.12 -15.83 9.20
N ALA A 197 -4.13 -15.24 9.84
CA ALA A 197 -4.28 -13.79 9.93
C ALA A 197 -3.13 -13.14 10.70
N VAL A 198 -2.67 -13.79 11.77
CA VAL A 198 -1.51 -13.35 12.55
C VAL A 198 -0.21 -13.53 11.77
N ALA A 199 0.01 -14.70 11.14
CA ALA A 199 1.19 -14.95 10.32
C ALA A 199 1.32 -13.92 9.17
N LYS A 200 0.19 -13.52 8.57
CA LYS A 200 0.12 -12.51 7.50
C LYS A 200 0.03 -11.06 7.99
N LYS A 201 0.06 -10.83 9.31
CA LYS A 201 -0.01 -9.51 9.96
C LYS A 201 -1.26 -8.68 9.59
N GLN A 202 -2.42 -9.33 9.50
CA GLN A 202 -3.68 -8.73 9.05
C GLN A 202 -4.56 -8.26 10.22
N ILE A 203 -4.16 -7.16 10.87
CA ILE A 203 -4.82 -6.66 12.10
C ILE A 203 -6.34 -6.47 12.01
N GLN A 204 -6.87 -6.01 10.87
CA GLN A 204 -8.32 -5.79 10.74
C GLN A 204 -9.09 -7.11 10.70
N ILE A 205 -8.54 -8.12 10.02
CA ILE A 205 -9.11 -9.47 10.01
C ILE A 205 -9.02 -10.08 11.41
N ILE A 206 -7.90 -9.91 12.13
CA ILE A 206 -7.77 -10.38 13.51
C ILE A 206 -8.87 -9.78 14.39
N LYS A 207 -9.09 -8.46 14.32
CA LYS A 207 -10.16 -7.79 15.07
C LYS A 207 -11.55 -8.30 14.72
N LEU A 208 -11.82 -8.52 13.43
CA LEU A 208 -13.08 -9.08 12.95
C LEU A 208 -13.31 -10.49 13.52
N LEU A 209 -12.31 -11.37 13.44
CA LEU A 209 -12.40 -12.74 13.94
C LEU A 209 -12.64 -12.79 15.45
N LEU A 210 -11.95 -11.93 16.22
CA LEU A 210 -12.15 -11.83 17.67
C LEU A 210 -13.55 -11.32 18.03
N ALA A 211 -14.12 -10.40 17.24
CA ALA A 211 -15.48 -9.93 17.43
C ALA A 211 -16.53 -11.04 17.24
N HIS A 212 -16.24 -12.02 16.38
CA HIS A 212 -17.09 -13.21 16.13
C HIS A 212 -16.74 -14.41 17.03
N GLY A 213 -15.97 -14.19 18.11
CA GLY A 213 -15.74 -15.23 19.13
C GLY A 213 -14.85 -16.40 18.69
N VAL A 214 -13.86 -16.15 17.80
CA VAL A 214 -12.87 -17.17 17.41
C VAL A 214 -12.11 -17.71 18.63
N GLU A 215 -11.78 -19.01 18.61
CA GLU A 215 -10.95 -19.64 19.63
C GLU A 215 -9.50 -19.13 19.54
N VAL A 216 -9.13 -18.23 20.46
CA VAL A 216 -7.83 -17.54 20.46
C VAL A 216 -6.66 -18.47 20.78
N ASN A 217 -6.91 -19.51 21.57
CA ASN A 217 -5.90 -20.41 22.12
C ASN A 217 -5.83 -21.77 21.40
N ALA A 218 -6.42 -21.88 20.21
CA ALA A 218 -6.32 -23.06 19.38
C ALA A 218 -4.84 -23.38 19.10
N LEU A 219 -4.48 -24.66 19.10
CA LEU A 219 -3.13 -25.14 18.81
C LEU A 219 -3.07 -25.72 17.40
N ASN A 220 -2.08 -25.28 16.62
CA ASN A 220 -1.77 -25.89 15.34
C ASN A 220 -1.01 -27.24 15.51
N GLN A 221 -0.63 -27.88 14.40
CA GLN A 221 0.08 -29.17 14.42
C GLN A 221 1.43 -29.09 15.14
N ASN A 222 2.04 -27.91 15.19
CA ASN A 222 3.29 -27.64 15.90
C ASN A 222 3.09 -27.33 17.39
N GLY A 223 1.84 -27.34 17.89
CA GLY A 223 1.52 -27.01 19.28
C GLY A 223 1.69 -25.53 19.60
N LEU A 224 1.57 -24.64 18.60
CA LEU A 224 1.69 -23.20 18.75
C LEU A 224 0.31 -22.55 18.75
N THR A 225 0.11 -21.52 19.55
CA THR A 225 -1.04 -20.61 19.42
C THR A 225 -0.77 -19.50 18.42
N ALA A 226 -1.80 -18.75 18.03
CA ALA A 226 -1.63 -17.55 17.22
C ALA A 226 -0.69 -16.52 17.89
N LEU A 227 -0.72 -16.39 19.21
CA LEU A 227 0.18 -15.51 19.96
C LEU A 227 1.65 -15.98 19.86
N ASP A 228 1.89 -17.29 19.89
CA ASP A 228 3.24 -17.83 19.71
C ASP A 228 3.80 -17.51 18.32
N ILE A 229 2.98 -17.62 17.26
CA ILE A 229 3.36 -17.24 15.90
C ILE A 229 3.76 -15.77 15.82
N LEU A 230 2.99 -14.88 16.46
CA LEU A 230 3.29 -13.44 16.48
C LEU A 230 4.65 -13.13 17.10
N THR A 231 4.99 -13.80 18.20
CA THR A 231 6.20 -13.51 18.98
C THR A 231 7.49 -14.00 18.34
N GLN A 232 7.38 -14.84 17.32
CA GLN A 232 8.49 -15.37 16.54
C GLN A 232 8.87 -14.49 15.35
N SER A 233 8.09 -13.45 15.03
CA SER A 233 8.50 -12.46 14.03
C SER A 233 9.79 -11.78 14.51
N THR A 234 10.88 -11.97 13.77
CA THR A 234 12.21 -11.47 14.13
C THR A 234 12.32 -9.94 14.10
N VAL A 235 11.29 -9.25 13.59
CA VAL A 235 11.16 -7.80 13.51
C VAL A 235 9.88 -7.40 14.23
N ARG A 236 9.99 -6.94 15.48
CA ARG A 236 8.87 -6.37 16.24
C ARG A 236 8.50 -5.01 15.66
N ASP A 237 7.66 -5.04 14.63
CA ASP A 237 7.05 -3.83 14.08
C ASP A 237 6.03 -3.24 15.06
N LEU A 238 5.71 -1.95 14.95
CA LEU A 238 4.62 -1.33 15.71
C LEU A 238 3.28 -2.10 15.59
N ARG A 239 3.05 -2.71 14.42
CA ARG A 239 1.87 -3.55 14.16
C ARG A 239 1.86 -4.84 14.97
N ASP A 240 3.04 -5.39 15.28
CA ASP A 240 3.14 -6.62 16.07
C ASP A 240 2.80 -6.34 17.53
N MET A 241 3.11 -5.14 18.04
CA MET A 241 2.66 -4.69 19.36
C MET A 241 1.15 -4.50 19.42
N ASP A 242 0.56 -3.83 18.41
CA ASP A 242 -0.90 -3.65 18.35
C ASP A 242 -1.63 -5.00 18.26
N MET A 243 -1.10 -5.97 17.49
CA MET A 243 -1.65 -7.33 17.41
C MET A 243 -1.49 -8.09 18.73
N LEU A 244 -0.36 -7.92 19.42
CA LEU A 244 -0.10 -8.56 20.71
C LEU A 244 -1.08 -8.05 21.76
N GLU A 245 -1.26 -6.72 21.86
CA GLU A 245 -2.23 -6.11 22.77
C GLU A 245 -3.66 -6.60 22.49
N VAL A 246 -4.05 -6.69 21.20
CA VAL A 246 -5.37 -7.17 20.81
C VAL A 246 -5.58 -8.65 21.16
N LEU A 247 -4.59 -9.51 20.91
CA LEU A 247 -4.69 -10.94 21.23
C LEU A 247 -4.66 -11.19 22.74
N GLU A 248 -3.78 -10.53 23.49
CA GLU A 248 -3.72 -10.64 24.95
C GLU A 248 -5.01 -10.09 25.60
N GLY A 249 -5.52 -8.97 25.09
CA GLY A 249 -6.80 -8.40 25.52
C GLY A 249 -7.99 -9.33 25.29
N ALA A 250 -7.92 -10.20 24.28
CA ALA A 250 -8.90 -11.25 24.01
C ALA A 250 -8.64 -12.57 24.78
N GLY A 251 -7.69 -12.59 25.73
CA GLY A 251 -7.37 -13.77 26.52
C GLY A 251 -6.41 -14.76 25.83
N GLY A 252 -5.66 -14.29 24.84
CA GLY A 252 -4.62 -15.07 24.16
C GLY A 252 -3.48 -15.45 25.10
N LEU A 253 -3.14 -16.74 25.13
CA LEU A 253 -2.08 -17.32 25.93
C LEU A 253 -1.04 -17.96 25.02
N ARG A 254 0.21 -17.99 25.50
CA ARG A 254 1.29 -18.76 24.87
C ARG A 254 1.17 -20.22 25.25
N ALA A 255 1.47 -21.12 24.33
CA ALA A 255 1.50 -22.55 24.62
C ALA A 255 2.60 -22.87 25.65
N ARG A 256 2.26 -23.60 26.73
CA ARG A 256 3.24 -24.12 27.68
C ARG A 256 4.00 -25.29 27.04
N GLY A 257 5.15 -25.02 26.41
CA GLY A 257 6.12 -26.05 26.02
C GLY A 257 6.37 -26.28 24.53
N GLY A 258 5.99 -25.36 23.64
CA GLY A 258 6.30 -25.46 22.21
C GLY A 258 7.81 -25.41 21.93
N ASN A 259 8.32 -26.29 21.08
CA ASN A 259 9.74 -26.33 20.70
C ASN A 259 10.04 -25.17 19.73
N VAL A 260 10.33 -23.99 20.28
CA VAL A 260 10.47 -22.70 19.55
C VAL A 260 11.60 -22.70 18.51
N ASN A 261 12.52 -23.67 18.56
CA ASN A 261 13.78 -23.63 17.80
C ASN A 261 13.70 -24.16 16.36
N ASN A 262 12.60 -24.80 15.91
CA ASN A 262 12.50 -25.42 14.58
C ASN A 262 11.75 -24.59 13.51
N ILE A 263 11.36 -23.34 13.80
CA ILE A 263 10.25 -22.67 13.08
C ILE A 263 10.71 -21.64 12.03
N THR A 264 11.99 -21.27 12.01
CA THR A 264 12.54 -20.25 11.08
C THR A 264 12.40 -20.62 9.59
N ASN A 265 12.29 -21.92 9.28
CA ASN A 265 12.07 -22.40 7.92
C ASN A 265 10.58 -22.43 7.50
N ASP A 266 9.66 -22.53 8.47
CA ASP A 266 8.24 -22.79 8.19
C ASP A 266 7.38 -21.52 8.21
N ALA A 267 7.85 -20.44 8.86
CA ALA A 267 7.27 -19.09 8.68
C ALA A 267 7.36 -18.60 7.22
N ARG A 268 8.34 -19.09 6.45
CA ARG A 268 8.41 -18.91 4.99
C ARG A 268 7.40 -19.77 4.23
N HIS A 269 6.91 -20.86 4.83
CA HIS A 269 5.93 -21.79 4.27
C HIS A 269 4.48 -21.42 4.62
N LEU A 270 4.26 -20.66 5.72
CA LEU A 270 2.99 -19.96 6.05
C LEU A 270 2.70 -18.81 5.08
N VAL A 271 3.76 -18.18 4.55
CA VAL A 271 3.68 -17.38 3.33
C VAL A 271 3.61 -18.38 2.19
N VAL A 272 2.42 -18.91 1.91
CA VAL A 272 2.19 -19.58 0.63
C VAL A 272 2.64 -18.59 -0.45
N GLU A 273 3.74 -18.91 -1.14
CA GLU A 273 4.03 -18.30 -2.43
C GLU A 273 2.83 -18.64 -3.30
N VAL A 274 1.87 -17.71 -3.32
CA VAL A 274 0.86 -17.65 -4.35
C VAL A 274 1.68 -17.59 -5.63
N LYS A 275 1.71 -18.69 -6.38
CA LYS A 275 2.04 -18.60 -7.80
C LYS A 275 1.07 -17.58 -8.36
N ASP A 276 1.56 -16.36 -8.58
CA ASP A 276 0.82 -15.33 -9.28
C ASP A 276 0.38 -15.95 -10.62
N ASN A 277 -0.94 -16.12 -10.76
CA ASN A 277 -1.68 -16.83 -11.81
C ASN A 277 -1.77 -18.37 -11.71
N PRO A 278 -2.87 -18.88 -11.12
CA PRO A 278 -3.42 -20.18 -11.49
C PRO A 278 -4.36 -20.10 -12.71
N LEU A 279 -4.95 -18.93 -13.02
CA LEU A 279 -5.81 -18.82 -14.20
C LEU A 279 -4.97 -18.58 -15.46
N GLY A 280 -4.75 -19.65 -16.21
CA GLY A 280 -4.27 -19.64 -17.59
C GLY A 280 -5.26 -19.03 -18.58
N ILE A 281 -5.99 -17.96 -18.21
CA ILE A 281 -6.72 -17.16 -19.19
C ILE A 281 -5.69 -16.61 -20.16
N ASN A 282 -5.68 -17.20 -21.35
CA ASN A 282 -4.80 -16.94 -22.47
C ASN A 282 -4.67 -15.41 -22.71
N GLN A 283 -3.68 -14.77 -22.09
CA GLN A 283 -3.37 -13.34 -22.26
C GLN A 283 -2.95 -12.98 -23.69
N ASN A 284 -2.87 -13.98 -24.58
CA ASN A 284 -2.53 -13.83 -25.99
C ASN A 284 -3.64 -13.15 -26.81
N ILE A 285 -4.91 -13.13 -26.36
CA ILE A 285 -5.99 -12.42 -27.07
C ILE A 285 -6.10 -10.94 -26.65
N ARG A 286 -5.75 -10.59 -25.39
CA ARG A 286 -5.71 -9.19 -24.94
C ARG A 286 -4.48 -8.41 -25.42
N ARG A 287 -3.38 -9.08 -25.80
CA ARG A 287 -2.15 -8.40 -26.29
C ARG A 287 -2.28 -7.71 -27.64
N ARG A 288 -3.38 -7.86 -28.38
CA ARG A 288 -3.63 -7.07 -29.60
C ARG A 288 -4.38 -5.75 -29.38
N ARG A 289 -4.75 -5.41 -28.14
CA ARG A 289 -5.46 -4.14 -27.86
C ARG A 289 -5.04 -3.53 -26.52
N SER A 290 -3.82 -2.99 -26.45
CA SER A 290 -3.50 -1.71 -25.77
C SER A 290 -2.00 -1.41 -25.86
N LYS A 291 -1.55 -0.87 -27.00
CA LYS A 291 -0.37 0.01 -26.99
C LYS A 291 -0.86 1.41 -26.57
N THR A 292 -1.06 1.62 -25.28
CA THR A 292 -1.05 2.92 -24.59
C THR A 292 -1.34 2.71 -23.11
N GLY A 293 -0.46 3.20 -22.23
CA GLY A 293 -0.78 3.41 -20.81
C GLY A 293 -0.11 2.47 -19.80
N ARG A 294 1.08 2.88 -19.34
CA ARG A 294 1.77 2.58 -18.08
C ARG A 294 1.10 1.56 -17.12
N GLY A 295 1.78 0.43 -16.92
CA GLY A 295 1.56 -0.45 -15.77
C GLY A 295 1.88 0.25 -14.45
N GLY A 296 0.94 0.21 -13.50
CA GLY A 296 1.16 0.61 -12.12
C GLY A 296 1.77 -0.54 -11.32
N GLU A 297 2.91 -0.30 -10.68
CA GLU A 297 3.53 -1.20 -9.71
C GLU A 297 2.65 -1.40 -8.46
N PRO A 298 2.76 -2.55 -7.76
CA PRO A 298 2.06 -2.80 -6.50
C PRO A 298 2.38 -1.71 -5.46
N ALA A 299 1.35 -1.26 -4.73
CA ALA A 299 1.41 -0.10 -3.85
C ALA A 299 2.46 -0.19 -2.72
N SER A 300 2.83 -1.39 -2.26
CA SER A 300 3.88 -1.58 -1.24
C SER A 300 5.29 -1.29 -1.78
N GLY A 301 5.62 -1.80 -2.97
CA GLY A 301 6.89 -1.52 -3.64
C GLY A 301 7.00 -0.06 -4.08
N LYS A 302 5.87 0.56 -4.46
CA LYS A 302 5.81 2.00 -4.77
C LYS A 302 6.10 2.87 -3.54
N TYR A 303 5.58 2.52 -2.37
CA TYR A 303 5.85 3.25 -1.12
C TYR A 303 7.31 3.11 -0.69
N GLU A 304 7.89 1.91 -0.76
CA GLU A 304 9.28 1.68 -0.37
C GLU A 304 10.26 2.39 -1.32
N LYS A 305 10.00 2.34 -2.64
CA LYS A 305 10.78 3.10 -3.63
C LYS A 305 10.64 4.61 -3.43
N ASP A 306 9.43 5.12 -3.20
CA ASP A 306 9.17 6.55 -2.97
C ASP A 306 9.82 7.03 -1.65
N LEU A 307 9.82 6.20 -0.61
CA LEU A 307 10.50 6.50 0.65
C LEU A 307 12.03 6.52 0.47
N LYS A 308 12.61 5.51 -0.19
CA LYS A 308 14.05 5.47 -0.52
C LYS A 308 14.45 6.67 -1.39
N GLN A 309 13.64 7.03 -2.37
CA GLN A 309 13.87 8.21 -3.21
C GLN A 309 13.85 9.50 -2.38
N LYS A 310 12.86 9.66 -1.48
CA LYS A 310 12.78 10.84 -0.58
C LYS A 310 13.97 10.92 0.38
N LEU A 311 14.42 9.80 0.95
CA LEU A 311 15.59 9.75 1.83
C LEU A 311 16.89 10.10 1.09
N ASN A 312 17.07 9.59 -0.14
CA ASN A 312 18.22 9.91 -0.98
C ASN A 312 18.30 11.40 -1.32
N VAL A 313 17.16 12.01 -1.66
CA VAL A 313 17.09 13.46 -1.93
C VAL A 313 17.47 14.28 -0.69
N MET A 314 16.97 13.91 0.50
CA MET A 314 17.32 14.60 1.75
C MET A 314 18.81 14.49 2.08
N MET A 315 19.42 13.34 1.84
CA MET A 315 20.85 13.13 2.04
C MET A 315 21.69 14.04 1.13
N VAL A 316 21.32 14.17 -0.16
CA VAL A 316 22.01 15.08 -1.09
C VAL A 316 21.91 16.53 -0.61
N VAL A 317 20.71 16.97 -0.20
CA VAL A 317 20.50 18.33 0.31
C VAL A 317 21.31 18.59 1.59
N ALA A 318 21.33 17.63 2.52
CA ALA A 318 22.11 17.74 3.75
C ALA A 318 23.62 17.84 3.46
N SER A 319 24.16 17.03 2.54
CA SER A 319 25.57 17.10 2.15
C SER A 319 25.95 18.43 1.50
N LEU A 320 25.06 19.03 0.71
CA LEU A 320 25.27 20.36 0.13
C LEU A 320 25.30 21.44 1.22
N ILE A 321 24.36 21.40 2.17
CA ILE A 321 24.32 22.34 3.31
C ILE A 321 25.57 22.21 4.18
N ALA A 322 25.98 20.98 4.49
CA ALA A 322 27.20 20.71 5.25
C ALA A 322 28.44 21.24 4.52
N GLY A 323 28.53 21.03 3.21
CA GLY A 323 29.62 21.54 2.37
C GLY A 323 29.70 23.06 2.37
N ILE A 324 28.57 23.75 2.15
CA ILE A 324 28.50 25.21 2.17
C ILE A 324 28.91 25.76 3.54
N GLY A 325 28.38 25.21 4.63
CA GLY A 325 28.70 25.65 5.99
C GLY A 325 30.15 25.41 6.40
N PHE A 326 30.71 24.27 6.00
CA PHE A 326 32.11 23.95 6.25
C PHE A 326 33.05 24.91 5.51
N GLN A 327 32.75 25.24 4.25
CA GLN A 327 33.50 26.25 3.48
C GLN A 327 33.39 27.64 4.11
N ALA A 328 32.18 28.01 4.55
CA ALA A 328 31.93 29.27 5.25
C ALA A 328 32.68 29.38 6.59
N ALA A 329 32.94 28.25 7.26
CA ALA A 329 33.75 28.19 8.48
C ALA A 329 35.25 28.38 8.22
N LEU A 330 35.77 27.79 7.14
CA LEU A 330 37.18 27.88 6.78
C LEU A 330 37.56 29.24 6.18
N ASN A 331 36.65 29.82 5.40
CA ASN A 331 36.86 31.08 4.70
C ASN A 331 35.74 32.06 5.06
N PRO A 332 35.66 32.54 6.31
CA PRO A 332 34.69 33.56 6.66
C PRO A 332 35.02 34.86 5.89
N PRO A 333 33.99 35.64 5.54
CA PRO A 333 34.19 36.87 4.77
C PRO A 333 35.20 37.83 5.43
N SER A 334 36.03 38.47 4.60
CA SER A 334 37.13 39.34 5.06
C SER A 334 36.70 40.49 5.96
N GLY A 335 35.45 40.97 5.84
CA GLY A 335 34.87 41.98 6.72
C GLY A 335 34.67 41.52 8.18
N LEU A 336 34.61 40.21 8.42
CA LEU A 336 34.49 39.61 9.75
C LEU A 336 35.83 39.41 10.47
N ILE A 337 36.96 39.38 9.74
CA ILE A 337 38.30 39.17 10.31
C ILE A 337 39.06 40.51 10.30
N LYS A 338 39.04 41.25 11.41
CA LYS A 338 39.94 42.42 11.57
C LYS A 338 41.36 41.94 11.90
N LYS A 339 42.32 42.28 11.03
CA LYS A 339 43.76 42.15 11.32
C LYS A 339 44.16 43.19 12.40
N PRO A 340 45.09 42.85 13.31
CA PRO A 340 45.59 43.83 14.28
C PRO A 340 46.15 45.05 13.55
N SER A 341 45.80 46.24 14.05
CA SER A 341 46.23 47.52 13.48
C SER A 341 47.76 47.62 13.50
N GLU A 342 48.39 47.77 12.34
CA GLU A 342 49.80 48.12 12.25
C GLU A 342 49.99 49.61 12.61
N GLU A 343 50.14 49.91 13.90
CA GLU A 343 50.79 51.14 14.33
C GLU A 343 52.02 50.82 15.18
N GLY A 344 53.15 50.78 14.48
CA GLY A 344 54.48 51.12 14.99
C GLY A 344 54.99 50.40 16.23
N LYS A 345 55.68 49.25 16.05
CA LYS A 345 57.05 49.03 16.54
C LYS A 345 57.63 47.68 16.08
N GLN A 346 58.94 47.72 15.88
CA GLN A 346 59.82 46.75 15.22
C GLN A 346 59.65 45.27 15.63
N HIS A 347 59.77 44.41 14.63
CA HIS A 347 59.82 42.96 14.68
C HIS A 347 60.71 42.37 15.79
N THR A 348 60.19 41.37 16.51
CA THR A 348 60.96 40.14 16.72
C THR A 348 60.17 38.96 16.17
N VAL A 349 60.85 38.18 15.34
CA VAL A 349 60.31 37.03 14.61
C VAL A 349 60.15 35.88 15.61
N LYS A 350 58.93 35.68 16.11
CA LYS A 350 58.35 34.44 16.66
C LYS A 350 56.96 34.81 17.16
N ASP A 351 55.97 34.65 16.30
CA ASP A 351 54.53 34.46 16.63
C ASP A 351 53.73 34.62 15.33
N ALA A 352 54.01 33.74 14.36
CA ALA A 352 53.32 33.71 13.07
C ALA A 352 52.33 32.55 12.97
N PHE A 353 51.81 32.04 14.09
CA PHE A 353 50.78 30.98 14.09
C PHE A 353 50.00 30.94 15.43
N ALA A 354 49.38 32.06 15.81
CA ALA A 354 48.35 32.06 16.86
C ALA A 354 47.24 33.06 16.50
N PRO A 355 46.05 32.62 16.06
CA PRO A 355 44.89 33.50 15.96
C PRO A 355 44.24 33.60 17.34
N SER A 356 44.91 34.24 18.29
CA SER A 356 44.32 34.47 19.62
C SER A 356 44.95 35.69 20.28
N SER A 357 44.53 36.88 19.85
CA SER A 357 44.31 38.08 20.67
C SER A 357 44.36 39.32 19.79
N SER A 358 43.22 39.80 19.32
CA SER A 358 43.05 41.20 18.97
C SER A 358 41.91 41.76 19.83
N THR A 359 42.20 42.94 20.37
CA THR A 359 41.44 43.70 21.36
C THR A 359 39.99 43.92 20.95
N ILE A 360 39.11 43.71 21.92
CA ILE A 360 37.65 43.64 21.80
C ILE A 360 37.05 45.04 21.70
N ASP A 361 36.40 45.34 20.57
CA ASP A 361 35.46 46.45 20.44
C ASP A 361 34.03 45.86 20.39
N THR A 362 33.14 46.34 21.26
CA THR A 362 32.00 45.54 21.75
C THR A 362 30.80 45.40 20.80
N THR A 363 30.76 46.12 19.67
CA THR A 363 29.63 46.08 18.70
C THR A 363 29.86 45.12 17.53
N ASP A 364 31.10 44.88 17.10
CA ASP A 364 31.42 43.98 15.98
C ASP A 364 31.44 42.49 16.37
N ASN A 365 31.53 42.22 17.67
CA ASN A 365 31.59 40.85 18.21
C ASN A 365 30.25 40.10 18.07
N TYR A 366 29.13 40.83 18.04
CA TYR A 366 27.80 40.21 17.98
C TYR A 366 27.58 39.49 16.64
N TYR A 367 27.85 40.14 15.51
CA TYR A 367 27.63 39.55 14.18
C TYR A 367 28.59 38.41 13.89
N TYR A 368 29.85 38.51 14.32
CA TYR A 368 30.81 37.42 14.19
C TYR A 368 30.43 36.20 15.05
N SER A 369 30.06 36.42 16.32
CA SER A 369 29.59 35.34 17.19
C SER A 369 28.30 34.70 16.65
N LEU A 370 27.37 35.49 16.13
CA LEU A 370 26.14 35.01 15.51
C LEU A 370 26.42 34.22 14.22
N TYR A 371 27.36 34.68 13.39
CA TYR A 371 27.83 34.00 12.19
C TYR A 371 28.39 32.61 12.55
N MET A 372 29.33 32.53 13.49
CA MET A 372 29.97 31.26 13.86
C MET A 372 28.98 30.29 14.54
N PHE A 373 28.12 30.81 15.41
CA PHE A 373 27.13 29.99 16.12
C PHE A 373 26.06 29.43 15.19
N SER A 374 25.49 30.26 14.32
CA SER A 374 24.48 29.83 13.34
C SER A 374 25.08 28.85 12.31
N ASN A 375 26.31 29.09 11.86
CA ASN A 375 26.99 28.20 10.93
C ASN A 375 27.23 26.81 11.54
N ALA A 376 27.67 26.76 12.80
CA ALA A 376 27.86 25.51 13.53
C ALA A 376 26.55 24.71 13.66
N ILE A 377 25.42 25.38 13.96
CA ILE A 377 24.10 24.73 14.02
C ILE A 377 23.70 24.17 12.66
N GLY A 378 23.93 24.92 11.58
CA GLY A 378 23.61 24.47 10.23
C GLY A 378 24.44 23.24 9.81
N VAL A 379 25.74 23.23 10.08
CA VAL A 379 26.64 22.09 9.78
C VAL A 379 26.32 20.88 10.65
N LEU A 380 26.17 21.05 11.97
CA LEU A 380 25.88 19.94 12.88
C LEU A 380 24.50 19.33 12.61
N GLY A 381 23.48 20.16 12.32
CA GLY A 381 22.15 19.66 11.96
C GLY A 381 22.15 18.88 10.64
N SER A 382 22.92 19.31 9.65
CA SER A 382 23.04 18.60 8.37
C SER A 382 23.84 17.29 8.49
N LEU A 383 24.92 17.26 9.28
CA LEU A 383 25.63 16.03 9.62
C LEU A 383 24.77 15.04 10.40
N LEU A 384 23.93 15.53 11.32
CA LEU A 384 22.97 14.69 12.05
C LEU A 384 21.95 14.05 11.11
N VAL A 385 21.45 14.79 10.11
CA VAL A 385 20.58 14.23 9.05
C VAL A 385 21.32 13.13 8.28
N ILE A 386 22.57 13.35 7.86
CA ILE A 386 23.35 12.35 7.13
C ILE A 386 23.57 11.09 7.97
N LEU A 387 23.96 11.24 9.24
CA LEU A 387 24.16 10.12 10.17
C LEU A 387 22.88 9.32 10.40
N LEU A 388 21.72 9.99 10.50
CA LEU A 388 20.43 9.34 10.66
C LEU A 388 19.96 8.59 9.40
N VAL A 389 20.33 9.07 8.21
CA VAL A 389 20.04 8.36 6.94
C VAL A 389 21.00 7.18 6.73
N MET A 390 22.30 7.35 7.02
CA MET A 390 23.30 6.30 6.83
C MET A 390 23.29 5.23 7.94
N GLY A 391 22.88 5.58 9.16
CA GLY A 391 22.97 4.73 10.35
C GLY A 391 22.07 3.49 10.34
N GLY A 392 21.30 3.25 9.27
CA GLY A 392 20.48 2.04 9.11
C GLY A 392 19.43 1.83 10.22
N LEU A 393 19.18 2.86 11.04
CA LEU A 393 18.24 2.77 12.14
C LEU A 393 16.83 2.54 11.57
N PRO A 394 16.05 1.60 12.12
CA PRO A 394 14.79 1.12 11.53
C PRO A 394 13.62 2.12 11.69
N PHE A 395 13.87 3.42 11.58
CA PHE A 395 12.86 4.46 11.68
C PHE A 395 12.07 4.63 10.37
N ASN A 396 11.43 3.57 9.91
CA ASN A 396 10.68 3.55 8.64
C ASN A 396 9.23 4.00 8.83
N GLY A 397 9.04 5.26 9.23
CA GLY A 397 7.70 5.81 9.46
C GLY A 397 7.52 7.26 9.02
N PRO A 398 6.27 7.70 8.77
CA PRO A 398 5.97 9.08 8.40
C PRO A 398 6.41 10.10 9.46
N ARG A 399 6.50 9.70 10.74
CA ARG A 399 7.01 10.54 11.84
C ARG A 399 8.51 10.80 11.72
N PHE A 400 9.28 9.82 11.26
CA PHE A 400 10.73 9.97 11.08
C PHE A 400 11.05 10.88 9.90
N VAL A 401 10.40 10.65 8.75
CA VAL A 401 10.53 11.55 7.59
C VAL A 401 10.14 12.97 7.95
N TRP A 402 9.12 13.13 8.80
CA TRP A 402 8.70 14.43 9.30
C TRP A 402 9.74 15.08 10.23
N PHE A 403 10.30 14.34 11.18
CA PHE A 403 11.38 14.81 12.05
C PHE A 403 12.59 15.29 11.24
N MET A 404 12.99 14.52 10.23
CA MET A 404 14.10 14.86 9.34
C MET A 404 13.84 16.15 8.55
N LYS A 405 12.59 16.40 8.13
CA LYS A 405 12.22 17.66 7.46
C LYS A 405 12.35 18.87 8.37
N ILE A 406 11.99 18.75 9.65
CA ILE A 406 12.15 19.84 10.63
C ILE A 406 13.62 20.09 10.88
N LEU A 407 14.40 19.04 11.12
CA LEU A 407 15.83 19.17 11.36
C LEU A 407 16.53 19.84 10.16
N MET A 408 16.19 19.42 8.94
CA MET A 408 16.70 20.03 7.71
C MET A 408 16.26 21.50 7.55
N CYS A 409 15.02 21.83 7.88
CA CYS A 409 14.53 23.20 7.84
C CYS A 409 15.23 24.11 8.88
N GLY A 410 15.51 23.58 10.07
CA GLY A 410 16.34 24.23 11.07
C GLY A 410 17.75 24.52 10.56
N SER A 411 18.39 23.55 9.90
CA SER A 411 19.71 23.76 9.29
C SER A 411 19.71 24.80 8.17
N ILE A 412 18.68 24.82 7.31
CA ILE A 412 18.53 25.84 6.25
C ILE A 412 18.35 27.23 6.85
N THR A 413 17.52 27.35 7.89
CA THR A 413 17.28 28.63 8.59
C THR A 413 18.57 29.13 9.24
N ALA A 414 19.33 28.25 9.89
CA ALA A 414 20.60 28.57 10.50
C ALA A 414 21.62 29.08 9.46
N MET A 415 21.70 28.45 8.28
CA MET A 415 22.54 28.95 7.18
C MET A 415 22.10 30.30 6.63
N GLY A 416 20.79 30.56 6.57
CA GLY A 416 20.28 31.88 6.21
C GLY A 416 20.72 32.96 7.19
N LEU A 417 20.65 32.67 8.50
CA LEU A 417 21.14 33.57 9.54
C LEU A 417 22.65 33.80 9.46
N THR A 418 23.42 32.76 9.11
CA THR A 418 24.86 32.89 8.83
C THR A 418 25.11 33.87 7.68
N TYR A 419 24.35 33.75 6.59
CA TYR A 419 24.49 34.65 5.45
C TYR A 419 24.08 36.09 5.78
N GLN A 420 23.02 36.27 6.57
CA GLN A 420 22.59 37.59 7.03
C GLN A 420 23.64 38.27 7.92
N ALA A 421 24.22 37.52 8.87
CA ALA A 421 25.30 38.02 9.72
C ALA A 421 26.52 38.43 8.90
N ALA A 422 26.84 37.71 7.82
CA ALA A 422 27.88 38.08 6.89
C ALA A 422 27.56 39.37 6.12
N ILE A 423 26.33 39.57 5.65
CA ILE A 423 25.94 40.81 4.95
C ILE A 423 26.04 42.01 5.87
N PHE A 424 25.53 41.91 7.10
CA PHE A 424 25.60 43.02 8.07
C PHE A 424 27.03 43.40 8.43
N SER A 425 27.98 42.45 8.39
CA SER A 425 29.40 42.75 8.61
C SER A 425 30.06 43.58 7.49
N TYR A 426 29.43 43.68 6.31
CA TYR A 426 29.92 44.51 5.19
C TYR A 426 29.16 45.83 5.05
N SER A 427 28.03 46.01 5.72
CA SER A 427 27.17 47.18 5.56
C SER A 427 27.62 48.29 6.50
N ASP A 428 28.44 49.22 5.99
CA ASP A 428 28.99 50.37 6.73
C ASP A 428 27.99 51.53 6.98
N SER A 429 26.71 51.40 6.58
CA SER A 429 25.72 52.49 6.63
C SER A 429 24.65 52.31 7.70
N ASP A 430 24.30 53.43 8.37
CA ASP A 430 23.31 53.61 9.45
C ASP A 430 21.88 53.09 9.17
N ASP A 431 21.57 52.63 7.95
CA ASP A 431 20.32 51.92 7.64
C ASP A 431 20.46 50.42 7.95
N GLN A 432 20.33 50.08 9.24
CA GLN A 432 20.36 48.70 9.76
C GLN A 432 19.11 47.87 9.42
N ALA A 433 18.46 48.15 8.29
CA ALA A 433 17.32 47.36 7.85
C ALA A 433 17.83 46.07 7.20
N SER A 434 17.45 44.92 7.76
CA SER A 434 17.58 43.64 7.05
C SER A 434 16.91 43.74 5.67
N PRO A 435 17.51 43.24 4.58
CA PRO A 435 16.88 43.30 3.27
C PRO A 435 15.46 42.72 3.33
N PRO A 436 14.42 43.41 2.81
CA PRO A 436 13.02 42.95 2.91
C PRO A 436 12.83 41.56 2.30
N VAL A 437 13.65 41.21 1.31
CA VAL A 437 13.70 39.88 0.69
C VAL A 437 14.08 38.78 1.69
N PHE A 438 15.01 39.05 2.62
CA PHE A 438 15.43 38.08 3.63
C PHE A 438 14.35 37.88 4.70
N GLN A 439 13.67 38.95 5.12
CA GLN A 439 12.55 38.86 6.07
C GLN A 439 11.37 38.07 5.50
N MET A 440 11.07 38.29 4.22
CA MET A 440 10.08 37.48 3.49
C MET A 440 10.49 36.00 3.43
N TRP A 441 11.77 35.72 3.14
CA TRP A 441 12.29 34.34 3.12
C TRP A 441 12.21 33.68 4.50
N LEU A 442 12.62 34.36 5.57
CA LEU A 442 12.56 33.86 6.93
C LEU A 442 11.12 33.56 7.37
N GLY A 443 10.18 34.47 7.04
CA GLY A 443 8.74 34.26 7.29
C GLY A 443 8.17 33.06 6.55
N LEU A 444 8.58 32.83 5.29
CA LEU A 444 8.19 31.64 4.53
C LEU A 444 8.70 30.34 5.18
N VAL A 445 9.97 30.31 5.57
CA VAL A 445 10.59 29.14 6.19
C VAL A 445 9.94 28.86 7.56
N GLN A 446 9.72 29.89 8.39
CA GLN A 446 9.01 29.76 9.66
C GLN A 446 7.56 29.30 9.48
N GLY A 447 6.85 29.81 8.47
CA GLY A 447 5.51 29.35 8.11
C GLY A 447 5.45 27.87 7.74
N VAL A 448 6.45 27.38 6.99
CA VAL A 448 6.57 25.95 6.65
C VAL A 448 6.83 25.09 7.89
N VAL A 449 7.71 25.54 8.80
CA VAL A 449 7.95 24.86 10.08
C VAL A 449 6.66 24.81 10.90
N LEU A 450 5.96 25.93 11.05
CA LEU A 450 4.71 26.02 11.80
C LEU A 450 3.64 25.10 11.22
N LEU A 451 3.51 25.03 9.90
CA LEU A 451 2.59 24.11 9.24
C LEU A 451 2.92 22.64 9.54
N HIS A 452 4.21 22.30 9.51
CA HIS A 452 4.65 20.95 9.86
C HIS A 452 4.42 20.61 11.34
N VAL A 453 4.74 21.53 12.26
CA VAL A 453 4.49 21.41 13.71
C VAL A 453 2.99 21.28 14.00
N THR A 454 2.16 22.13 13.40
CA THR A 454 0.70 22.11 13.58
C THR A 454 0.12 20.78 13.10
N ARG A 455 0.54 20.29 11.93
CA ARG A 455 0.11 19.00 11.40
C ARG A 455 0.48 17.84 12.32
N PHE A 456 1.64 17.89 12.97
CA PHE A 456 2.05 16.87 13.93
C PHE A 456 1.25 16.92 15.22
N ILE A 457 1.01 18.11 15.77
CA ILE A 457 0.17 18.29 16.96
C ILE A 457 -1.25 17.79 16.68
N LEU A 458 -1.81 18.08 15.51
CA LEU A 458 -3.12 17.58 15.10
C LEU A 458 -3.16 16.04 15.03
N LEU A 459 -2.18 15.42 14.38
CA LEU A 459 -2.06 13.96 14.32
C LEU A 459 -1.84 13.32 15.70
N PHE A 460 -1.18 14.03 16.62
CA PHE A 460 -0.95 13.56 17.98
C PHE A 460 -2.20 13.68 18.87
N LEU A 461 -2.96 14.78 18.73
CA LEU A 461 -4.21 15.00 19.46
C LEU A 461 -5.33 14.08 18.98
N GLU A 462 -5.39 13.79 17.68
CA GLU A 462 -6.34 12.85 17.08
C GLU A 462 -6.13 11.42 17.60
N LYS A 463 -4.88 11.04 17.90
CA LYS A 463 -4.54 9.73 18.47
C LYS A 463 -4.86 9.61 19.98
N LYS A 464 -5.15 10.72 20.68
CA LYS A 464 -5.46 10.74 22.13
C LYS A 464 -6.91 11.16 22.45
N GLY A 465 -7.80 11.29 21.46
CA GLY A 465 -9.17 11.75 21.69
C GLY A 465 -9.27 13.20 22.16
N GLY A 466 -8.26 14.04 21.85
CA GLY A 466 -8.18 15.41 22.32
C GLY A 466 -9.22 16.34 21.69
N ASN A 467 -9.91 17.09 22.54
CA ASN A 467 -11.00 18.00 22.16
C ASN A 467 -10.48 19.17 21.29
N LYS A 468 -10.98 19.31 20.05
CA LYS A 468 -10.54 20.31 19.06
C LYS A 468 -10.71 21.77 19.51
N ARG A 469 -11.39 22.05 20.62
CA ARG A 469 -11.62 23.40 21.16
C ARG A 469 -10.41 24.05 21.84
N ILE A 470 -9.44 23.27 22.31
CA ILE A 470 -8.17 23.80 22.86
C ILE A 470 -7.33 24.48 21.74
N PHE A 471 -7.63 24.15 20.48
CA PHE A 471 -6.94 24.63 19.29
C PHE A 471 -7.17 26.11 18.99
N LEU A 472 -8.35 26.67 19.32
CA LEU A 472 -8.61 28.11 19.15
C LEU A 472 -7.77 28.97 20.11
N TRP A 473 -7.43 28.44 21.28
CA TRP A 473 -6.63 29.13 22.29
C TRP A 473 -5.14 29.18 21.95
N PHE A 474 -4.61 28.20 21.20
CA PHE A 474 -3.22 28.22 20.72
C PHE A 474 -3.01 29.13 19.50
N TRP A 475 -4.05 29.30 18.66
CA TRP A 475 -3.98 30.18 17.50
C TRP A 475 -4.15 31.66 17.85
N CYS A 476 -4.82 31.98 18.95
CA CYS A 476 -5.09 33.38 19.32
C CYS A 476 -3.81 34.20 19.60
N PRO A 477 -2.81 33.71 20.35
CA PRO A 477 -1.55 34.42 20.56
C PRO A 477 -0.69 34.49 19.29
N ILE A 478 -0.72 33.45 18.44
CA ILE A 478 0.16 33.35 17.26
C ILE A 478 -0.38 34.20 16.10
N ALA A 479 -1.69 34.15 15.86
CA ALA A 479 -2.35 35.05 14.92
C ALA A 479 -2.24 36.50 15.40
N PHE A 480 -2.27 36.75 16.72
CA PHE A 480 -2.00 38.06 17.28
C PHE A 480 -0.53 38.48 17.07
N THR A 481 0.46 37.59 17.24
CA THR A 481 1.86 37.95 16.93
C THR A 481 2.10 38.18 15.44
N VAL A 482 1.51 37.38 14.55
CA VAL A 482 1.64 37.56 13.08
C VAL A 482 0.89 38.82 12.64
N TRP A 483 -0.26 39.12 13.23
CA TRP A 483 -1.01 40.34 12.97
C TRP A 483 -0.30 41.57 13.51
N VAL A 484 0.26 41.52 14.73
CA VAL A 484 1.10 42.59 15.30
C VAL A 484 2.37 42.79 14.47
N PHE A 485 2.99 41.73 13.95
CA PHE A 485 4.16 41.83 13.08
C PHE A 485 3.80 42.46 11.71
N LEU A 486 2.67 42.07 11.12
CA LEU A 486 2.15 42.67 9.88
C LEU A 486 1.64 44.11 10.08
N PHE A 487 1.17 44.46 11.27
CA PHE A 487 0.65 45.79 11.59
C PHE A 487 1.77 46.78 11.98
N ILE A 488 2.84 46.30 12.62
CA ILE A 488 4.02 47.11 12.96
C ILE A 488 4.91 47.35 11.73
N TYR A 489 5.01 46.38 10.81
CA TYR A 489 5.90 46.47 9.62
C TYR A 489 5.18 46.63 8.28
N GLY A 490 3.85 46.61 8.25
CA GLY A 490 3.03 46.84 7.04
C GLY A 490 2.52 48.28 6.90
N GLY A 491 3.04 49.22 7.70
CA GLY A 491 2.77 50.64 7.58
C GLY A 491 3.80 51.33 6.68
N ASP A 492 3.66 51.14 5.37
CA ASP A 492 3.69 52.16 4.29
C ASP A 492 3.54 51.47 2.93
#